data_AF-A0A271M5S0-F1
#
_entry.id   AF-A0A271M5S0-F1
#
_cell.length_a   1.000
_cell.length_b   1.000
_cell.length_c   1.000
_cell.angle_alpha   90.00
_cell.angle_beta   90.00
_cell.angle_gamma   90.00
#
_symmetry.space_group_name_H-M   'P 1'
#
loop_
_entity.id
_entity.type
_entity.pdbx_description
1 polymer ?
#
loop_
_entity_poly.entity_id
_entity_poly.type
_entity_poly.pdbx_seq_one_letter_code
_entity_poly.pdbx_strand_id
1 'polypeptide(L)' 'MTKSELEYKIAELKMDYIRVQGDIEKLESTGQGISKAEEQLVHMEQQLKELNDKLSKLA' A
#
# COMPACT_ATOMS: atom_id res chain seq x y z
N MET A 1 -18.50 -6.95 1.66
CA MET A 1 -18.00 -5.68 1.12
C MET A 1 -18.65 -5.43 -0.22
N THR A 2 -19.09 -4.21 -0.48
CA THR A 2 -19.56 -3.78 -1.80
C THR A 2 -18.38 -3.41 -2.69
N LYS A 3 -18.64 -3.29 -4.00
CA LYS A 3 -17.66 -2.81 -4.97
C LYS A 3 -17.04 -1.47 -4.55
N SER A 4 -17.89 -0.51 -4.19
CA SER A 4 -17.45 0.83 -3.78
C SER A 4 -16.63 0.84 -2.48
N GLU A 5 -16.95 -0.04 -1.52
CA GLU A 5 -16.14 -0.19 -0.30
C GLU A 5 -14.73 -0.74 -0.61
N LEU A 6 -14.61 -1.67 -1.57
CA LEU A 6 -13.30 -2.19 -1.99
C LEU A 6 -12.49 -1.12 -2.72
N GLU A 7 -13.12 -0.39 -3.64
CA GLU A 7 -12.49 0.73 -4.37
C GLU A 7 -11.99 1.81 -3.42
N TYR A 8 -12.79 2.16 -2.40
CA TYR A 8 -12.39 3.10 -1.35
C TYR A 8 -11.18 2.61 -0.57
N LYS A 9 -11.18 1.36 -0.09
CA LYS A 9 -10.03 0.79 0.64
C LYS A 9 -8.78 0.70 -0.22
N ILE A 10 -8.90 0.37 -1.51
CA ILE A 10 -7.78 0.36 -2.45
C ILE A 10 -7.22 1.78 -2.60
N ALA A 11 -8.07 2.79 -2.72
CA ALA A 11 -7.64 4.19 -2.84
C ALA A 11 -6.92 4.66 -1.57
N GLU A 12 -7.46 4.37 -0.39
CA GLU A 12 -6.84 4.67 0.90
C GLU A 12 -5.46 4.01 1.02
N LEU A 13 -5.39 2.71 0.76
CA LEU A 13 -4.14 1.94 0.86
C LEU A 13 -3.06 2.44 -0.13
N LYS A 14 -3.46 2.91 -1.32
CA LYS A 14 -2.54 3.55 -2.28
C LYS A 14 -2.01 4.89 -1.78
N MET A 15 -2.82 5.68 -1.07
CA MET A 15 -2.36 6.95 -0.49
C MET A 15 -1.33 6.70 0.63
N ASP A 16 -1.59 5.70 1.47
CA ASP A 16 -0.64 5.29 2.51
C ASP A 16 0.66 4.75 1.90
N TYR A 17 0.57 3.94 0.84
CA TYR A 17 1.73 3.44 0.11
C TYR A 17 2.63 4.57 -0.40
N ILE A 18 2.05 5.60 -1.03
CA ILE A 18 2.79 6.79 -1.50
C ILE A 18 3.46 7.52 -0.33
N ARG A 19 2.78 7.63 0.82
CA ARG A 19 3.35 8.27 2.00
C ARG A 19 4.57 7.52 2.52
N VAL A 20 4.48 6.19 2.63
CA VAL A 20 5.60 5.35 3.10
C VAL A 20 6.78 5.39 2.13
N GLN A 21 6.53 5.44 0.81
CA GLN A 21 7.60 5.66 -0.17
C GLN A 21 8.32 7.00 0.06
N GLY A 22 7.59 8.09 0.29
CA GLY A 22 8.21 9.37 0.63
C GLY A 22 9.00 9.34 1.94
N ASP A 23 8.53 8.59 2.93
CA ASP A 23 9.26 8.37 4.18
C ASP A 23 10.56 7.57 3.94
N ILE A 24 10.54 6.57 3.05
CA ILE A 24 11.74 5.81 2.64
C ILE A 24 12.76 6.73 1.97
N GLU A 25 12.36 7.52 0.98
CA GLU A 25 13.27 8.46 0.29
C GLU A 25 13.96 9.40 1.30
N LYS A 26 13.20 9.87 2.30
CA LYS A 26 13.73 10.70 3.38
C LYS A 26 14.70 9.94 4.28
N LEU A 27 14.38 8.71 4.67
CA LEU A 27 15.25 7.86 5.48
C LEU A 27 16.57 7.54 4.75
N GLU A 28 16.51 7.19 3.46
CA GLU A 28 17.69 6.99 2.61
C GLU A 28 18.55 8.25 2.55
N SER A 29 17.93 9.43 2.36
CA SER A 29 18.64 10.71 2.29
C SER A 29 19.41 11.07 3.57
N THR A 30 18.98 10.51 4.70
CA THR A 30 19.60 10.72 6.02
C THR A 30 20.52 9.57 6.45
N GLY A 31 20.75 8.58 5.57
CA GLY A 31 21.58 7.41 5.86
C GLY A 31 20.97 6.44 6.88
N GLN A 32 19.67 6.55 7.13
CA GLN A 32 18.96 5.65 8.05
C GLN A 32 18.51 4.39 7.31
N GLY A 33 18.45 3.26 8.03
CA GLY A 33 18.00 1.99 7.45
C GLY A 33 16.52 2.00 7.10
N ILE A 34 16.18 1.45 5.93
CA ILE A 34 14.81 1.47 5.38
C ILE A 34 14.08 0.14 5.46
N SER A 35 14.73 -0.94 5.91
CA SER A 35 14.21 -2.31 5.81
C SER A 35 12.81 -2.49 6.41
N LYS A 36 12.50 -1.81 7.51
CA LYS A 36 11.15 -1.86 8.11
C LYS A 36 10.08 -1.21 7.23
N ALA A 37 10.42 -0.11 6.58
CA ALA A 37 9.50 0.59 5.70
C ALA A 37 9.33 -0.18 4.37
N GLU A 38 10.39 -0.81 3.87
CA GLU A 38 10.31 -1.75 2.73
C GLU A 38 9.43 -2.96 3.04
N GLU A 39 9.59 -3.59 4.21
CA GLU A 39 8.70 -4.67 4.67
C GLU A 39 7.24 -4.22 4.73
N GLN A 40 7.01 -2.97 5.16
CA GLN A 40 5.67 -2.39 5.19
C GLN A 40 5.10 -2.22 3.77
N LEU A 41 5.90 -1.78 2.79
CA LEU A 41 5.46 -1.70 1.38
C LEU A 41 5.08 -3.07 0.82
N VAL A 42 5.89 -4.10 1.09
CA VAL A 42 5.60 -5.48 0.64
C VAL A 42 4.26 -5.97 1.21
N HIS A 43 3.98 -5.67 2.49
CA HIS A 43 2.70 -6.02 3.09
C HIS A 43 1.53 -5.27 2.44
N MET A 44 1.70 -3.98 2.16
CA MET A 44 0.69 -3.19 1.47
C MET A 44 0.43 -3.70 0.05
N GLU A 45 1.46 -4.15 -0.68
CA GLU A 45 1.31 -4.74 -2.01
C GLU A 45 0.51 -6.05 -1.99
N GLN A 46 0.75 -6.90 -1.00
CA GLN A 46 -0.05 -8.11 -0.80
C GLN A 46 -1.51 -7.76 -0.50
N GLN A 47 -1.76 -6.79 0.37
CA GLN A 47 -3.11 -6.32 0.68
C GLN A 47 -3.81 -5.71 -0.56
N LEU A 48 -3.11 -4.90 -1.35
CA LEU A 48 -3.63 -4.34 -2.60
C LEU A 48 -4.00 -5.45 -3.58
N LYS A 49 -3.15 -6.47 -3.72
CA LYS A 49 -3.44 -7.63 -4.56
C LYS A 49 -4.71 -8.33 -4.10
N GLU A 50 -4.84 -8.62 -2.81
CA GLU A 50 -6.04 -9.26 -2.27
C GLU A 50 -7.32 -8.44 -2.49
N LEU A 51 -7.26 -7.12 -2.32
CA LEU A 51 -8.40 -6.23 -2.53
C LEU A 51 -8.80 -6.18 -4.00
N ASN A 52 -7.84 -6.11 -4.91
CA ASN A 52 -8.10 -6.16 -6.36
C ASN A 52 -8.66 -7.54 -6.79
N ASP A 53 -8.15 -8.64 -6.22
CA ASP A 53 -8.66 -9.99 -6.46
C ASP A 53 -10.11 -10.16 -5.95
N LYS A 54 -10.49 -9.45 -4.88
CA LYS A 54 -11.88 -9.40 -4.39
C LYS A 54 -12.75 -8.53 -5.30
N LEU A 55 -12.22 -7.39 -5.76
CA LEU A 55 -12.94 -6.45 -6.63
C LEU A 55 -13.24 -7.07 -7.99
N SER A 56 -12.29 -7.80 -8.58
CA SER A 56 -12.45 -8.47 -9.86
C SER A 56 -13.52 -9.58 -9.84
N LYS A 57 -13.71 -10.24 -8.69
CA LYS A 57 -14.78 -11.23 -8.49
C LYS A 57 -16.17 -10.63 -8.35
N LEU A 58 -16.28 -9.32 -8.17
CA LEU A 58 -17.55 -8.59 -8.08
C LEU A 58 -17.87 -7.79 -9.36
N ALA A 59 -16.95 -7.76 -10.32
CA ALA A 59 -17.13 -7.12 -11.63
C ALA A 59 -17.77 -8.08 -12.63
#